data_AF-A0A133UE01-F1
#
_entry.id   AF-A0A133UE01-F1
#
_cell.length_a   1.000
_cell.length_b   1.000
_cell.length_c   1.000
_cell.angle_alpha   90.00
_cell.angle_beta   90.00
_cell.angle_gamma   90.00
#
_symmetry.space_group_name_H-M   'P 1'
#
loop_
_entity.id
_entity.type
_entity.pdbx_description
1 polymer ?
#
loop_
_entity_poly.entity_id
_entity_poly.type
_entity_poly.pdbx_seq_one_letter_code
_entity_poly.pdbx_strand_id
1 'polypeptide(L)'
;MPSEFGVLTLEGEKDQFREAEDRKKCANIALKSAKELDLKGYCGIDLVINDECFFIESNPRLTTSFVGLSSTINQKLAELFVKKIVEERPISSPSLENFSRISIPRVEKDVETESEKLTELKQIPEIISPPYLVNGKVKEGSPIFLAVATGESFEEAEDKIKEVINEAINLLGIDKDAVTWA
;
A
#
# COMPACT_ATOMS: atom_id res chain seq x y z
N MET A 1 -30.05 2.18 -8.58
CA MET A 1 -28.82 2.96 -8.79
C MET A 1 -27.67 1.99 -8.63
N PRO A 2 -26.71 1.90 -9.57
CA PRO A 2 -25.52 1.10 -9.30
C PRO A 2 -24.79 1.82 -8.17
N SER A 3 -24.68 1.15 -7.04
CA SER A 3 -23.94 1.59 -5.87
C SER A 3 -22.49 1.86 -6.28
N GLU A 4 -22.10 3.13 -6.26
CA GLU A 4 -20.70 3.53 -6.40
C GLU A 4 -19.99 3.15 -5.09
N PHE A 5 -18.87 2.45 -5.19
CA PHE A 5 -18.13 1.90 -4.05
C PHE A 5 -16.74 2.51 -3.99
N GLY A 6 -16.30 2.86 -2.79
CA GLY A 6 -14.92 3.28 -2.50
C GLY A 6 -14.38 2.44 -1.36
N VAL A 7 -13.13 1.99 -1.47
CA VAL A 7 -12.37 1.47 -0.34
C VAL A 7 -11.47 2.58 0.15
N LEU A 8 -11.55 2.89 1.44
CA LEU A 8 -10.70 3.90 2.06
C LEU A 8 -9.44 3.23 2.59
N THR A 9 -8.28 3.66 2.09
CA THR A 9 -6.98 3.38 2.69
C THR A 9 -6.60 4.60 3.52
N LEU A 10 -6.15 4.38 4.76
CA LEU A 10 -5.68 5.44 5.64
C LEU A 10 -4.16 5.36 5.73
N GLU A 11 -3.49 6.47 5.44
CA GLU A 11 -2.05 6.66 5.66
C GLU A 11 -1.91 7.75 6.73
N GLY A 12 -1.47 7.40 7.94
CA GLY A 12 -1.33 8.35 9.06
C GLY A 12 -1.20 7.68 10.44
N GLU A 13 -0.94 8.49 11.47
CA GLU A 13 -0.87 8.04 12.87
C GLU A 13 -2.27 7.68 13.41
N LYS A 14 -2.36 6.55 14.12
CA LYS A 14 -3.61 5.96 14.61
C LYS A 14 -4.42 6.88 15.53
N ASP A 15 -3.74 7.78 16.26
CA ASP A 15 -4.31 8.50 17.40
C ASP A 15 -5.13 9.76 17.04
N GLN A 16 -5.28 10.11 15.76
CA GLN A 16 -5.97 11.33 15.34
C GLN A 16 -7.37 11.11 14.74
N PHE A 17 -7.88 9.87 14.74
CA PHE A 17 -9.02 9.49 13.89
C PHE A 17 -10.29 9.17 14.69
N ARG A 18 -11.42 9.87 14.42
CA ARG A 18 -12.74 9.45 14.92
C ARG A 18 -13.29 8.38 13.99
N GLU A 19 -12.74 7.18 14.18
CA GLU A 19 -12.82 5.99 13.34
C GLU A 19 -14.11 5.79 12.53
N ALA A 20 -15.31 5.89 13.09
CA ALA A 20 -16.53 5.62 12.33
C ALA A 20 -17.05 6.82 11.49
N GLU A 21 -16.98 8.04 12.04
CA GLU A 21 -17.57 9.23 11.41
C GLU A 21 -16.70 9.76 10.27
N ASP A 22 -15.38 9.83 10.51
CA ASP A 22 -14.42 10.33 9.54
C ASP A 22 -14.30 9.40 8.34
N ARG A 23 -14.36 8.08 8.54
CA ARG A 23 -14.39 7.09 7.43
C ARG A 23 -15.55 7.34 6.49
N LYS A 24 -16.75 7.61 7.02
CA LYS A 24 -17.94 7.85 6.21
C LYS A 24 -17.87 9.17 5.44
N LYS A 25 -17.35 10.23 6.08
CA LYS A 25 -17.11 11.53 5.42
C LYS A 25 -16.10 11.39 4.28
N CYS A 26 -14.98 10.72 4.53
CA CYS A 26 -13.94 10.47 3.53
C CYS A 26 -14.47 9.68 2.34
N ALA A 27 -15.22 8.58 2.60
CA ALA A 27 -15.83 7.79 1.54
C ALA A 27 -16.82 8.62 0.69
N ASN A 28 -17.63 9.49 1.30
CA ASN A 28 -18.54 10.37 0.57
C ASN A 28 -17.80 11.39 -0.30
N ILE A 29 -16.71 11.98 0.20
CA ILE A 29 -15.88 12.90 -0.57
C ILE A 29 -15.24 12.16 -1.75
N ALA A 30 -14.66 10.98 -1.51
CA ALA A 30 -14.04 10.18 -2.56
C ALA A 30 -15.04 9.79 -3.67
N LEU A 31 -16.23 9.32 -3.30
CA LEU A 31 -17.30 8.98 -4.26
C LEU A 31 -17.77 10.20 -5.04
N LYS A 32 -18.00 11.32 -4.35
CA LYS A 32 -18.39 12.58 -5.00
C LYS A 32 -17.31 13.04 -5.98
N SER A 33 -16.05 13.05 -5.58
CA SER A 33 -14.93 13.45 -6.45
C SER A 33 -14.83 12.55 -7.68
N ALA A 34 -14.94 11.23 -7.52
CA ALA A 34 -14.90 10.29 -8.64
C ALA A 34 -16.02 10.56 -9.65
N LYS A 35 -17.23 10.85 -9.16
CA LYS A 35 -18.39 11.15 -10.00
C LYS A 35 -18.27 12.49 -10.74
N GLU A 36 -17.90 13.56 -10.05
CA GLU A 36 -17.79 14.91 -10.65
C GLU A 36 -16.65 14.98 -11.68
N LEU A 37 -15.63 14.12 -11.55
CA LEU A 37 -14.50 14.03 -12.47
C LEU A 37 -14.69 12.98 -13.59
N ASP A 38 -15.86 12.34 -13.70
CA ASP A 38 -16.15 11.23 -14.63
C ASP A 38 -15.08 10.10 -14.61
N LEU A 39 -14.60 9.76 -13.41
CA LEU A 39 -13.57 8.74 -13.24
C LEU A 39 -14.13 7.33 -13.43
N LYS A 40 -13.37 6.48 -14.12
CA LYS A 40 -13.77 5.10 -14.45
C LYS A 40 -12.66 4.12 -14.08
N GLY A 41 -13.04 3.01 -13.45
CA GLY A 41 -12.10 1.98 -13.00
C GLY A 41 -11.61 2.23 -11.57
N TYR A 42 -10.33 1.93 -11.31
CA TYR A 42 -9.68 2.21 -10.03
C TYR A 42 -9.13 3.62 -10.01
N CYS A 43 -9.46 4.36 -8.95
CA CYS A 43 -8.92 5.69 -8.73
C CYS A 43 -8.56 5.86 -7.26
N GLY A 44 -7.29 6.16 -6.99
CA GLY A 44 -6.87 6.68 -5.69
C GLY A 44 -7.44 8.08 -5.50
N ILE A 45 -7.99 8.36 -4.34
CA ILE A 45 -8.42 9.70 -3.94
C ILE A 45 -7.75 10.00 -2.62
N ASP A 46 -6.89 11.01 -2.62
CA ASP A 46 -6.05 11.32 -1.48
C ASP A 46 -6.68 12.50 -0.73
N LEU A 47 -6.76 12.35 0.59
CA LEU A 47 -7.47 13.25 1.49
C LEU A 47 -6.56 13.65 2.66
N VAL A 48 -6.65 14.91 3.11
CA VAL A 48 -6.14 15.30 4.45
C VAL A 48 -7.31 15.31 5.42
N ILE A 49 -7.10 14.75 6.61
CA ILE A 49 -8.10 14.74 7.69
C ILE A 49 -7.50 15.50 8.87
N ASN A 50 -8.23 16.51 9.32
CA ASN A 50 -7.99 17.24 10.57
C ASN A 50 -9.37 17.50 11.21
N ASP A 51 -9.69 18.72 11.64
CA ASP A 51 -11.06 19.11 12.03
C ASP A 51 -12.09 18.86 10.92
N GLU A 52 -11.67 18.98 9.66
CA GLU A 52 -12.45 18.67 8.46
C GLU A 52 -11.64 17.79 7.50
N CYS A 53 -12.33 17.18 6.53
CA CYS A 53 -11.72 16.34 5.49
C CYS A 53 -11.62 17.11 4.17
N PHE A 54 -10.42 17.17 3.60
CA PHE A 54 -10.13 17.92 2.38
C PHE A 54 -9.62 17.00 1.28
N PHE A 55 -10.16 17.17 0.07
CA PHE A 55 -9.64 16.55 -1.14
C PHE A 55 -8.33 17.20 -1.57
N ILE A 56 -7.30 16.40 -1.83
CA ILE A 56 -5.99 16.86 -2.32
C ILE A 56 -5.85 16.53 -3.80
N GLU A 57 -5.85 15.24 -4.13
CA GLU A 57 -5.54 14.74 -5.46
C GLU A 57 -6.35 13.52 -5.84
N SER A 58 -6.44 13.30 -7.16
CA SER A 58 -6.97 12.08 -7.73
C SER A 58 -5.91 11.41 -8.58
N ASN A 59 -5.72 10.11 -8.32
CA ASN A 59 -4.82 9.23 -9.03
C ASN A 59 -5.64 8.21 -9.84
N PRO A 60 -6.03 8.50 -11.10
CA PRO A 60 -6.76 7.57 -11.97
C PRO A 60 -5.85 6.47 -12.54
N ARG A 61 -5.05 5.86 -11.68
CA ARG A 61 -4.07 4.80 -11.98
C ARG A 61 -3.89 3.93 -10.75
N LEU A 62 -3.25 2.77 -10.92
CA LEU A 62 -2.81 1.98 -9.77
C LEU A 62 -1.77 2.77 -8.96
N THR A 63 -2.01 2.86 -7.66
CA THR A 63 -1.16 3.51 -6.65
C THR A 63 -0.52 2.46 -5.77
N THR A 64 0.46 2.83 -4.93
CA THR A 64 1.09 1.88 -3.99
C THR A 64 0.07 1.26 -3.04
N SER A 65 -0.95 2.02 -2.61
CA SER A 65 -2.05 1.53 -1.78
C SER A 65 -2.85 0.39 -2.41
N PHE A 66 -2.81 0.23 -3.74
CA PHE A 66 -3.35 -0.94 -4.44
C PHE A 66 -2.74 -2.25 -3.92
N VAL A 67 -1.45 -2.27 -3.62
CA VAL A 67 -0.74 -3.48 -3.17
C VAL A 67 -1.28 -3.92 -1.81
N GLY A 68 -1.35 -3.00 -0.84
CA GLY A 68 -1.93 -3.30 0.47
C GLY A 68 -3.42 -3.61 0.42
N LEU A 69 -4.18 -2.97 -0.47
CA LEU A 69 -5.58 -3.31 -0.69
C LEU A 69 -5.73 -4.73 -1.25
N SER A 70 -4.89 -5.10 -2.22
CA SER A 70 -4.93 -6.42 -2.87
C SER A 70 -4.65 -7.58 -1.90
N SER A 71 -3.96 -7.32 -0.79
CA SER A 71 -3.68 -8.33 0.25
C SER A 71 -4.78 -8.45 1.32
N THR A 72 -5.76 -7.55 1.35
CA THR A 72 -6.82 -7.51 2.39
C THR A 72 -8.22 -7.81 1.85
N ILE A 73 -8.39 -7.70 0.54
CA ILE A 73 -9.64 -7.93 -0.16
C ILE A 73 -9.87 -9.43 -0.42
N ASN A 74 -11.05 -9.93 -0.05
CA ASN A 74 -11.41 -11.36 -0.25
C ASN A 74 -11.84 -11.68 -1.70
N GLN A 75 -11.61 -10.76 -2.63
CA GLN A 75 -11.80 -10.97 -4.05
C GLN A 75 -10.54 -10.58 -4.79
N LYS A 76 -10.20 -11.31 -5.84
CA LYS A 76 -9.08 -10.91 -6.70
C LYS A 76 -9.39 -9.55 -7.35
N LEU A 77 -8.77 -8.51 -6.81
CA LEU A 77 -9.04 -7.12 -7.21
C LEU A 77 -8.82 -6.88 -8.72
N ALA A 78 -7.80 -7.54 -9.29
CA ALA A 78 -7.57 -7.53 -10.73
C ALA A 78 -8.75 -8.11 -11.53
N GLU A 79 -9.38 -9.19 -11.06
CA GLU A 79 -10.56 -9.77 -11.72
C GLU A 79 -11.77 -8.83 -11.65
N LEU A 80 -11.92 -8.07 -10.55
CA LEU A 80 -12.97 -7.05 -10.45
C LEU A 80 -12.78 -5.95 -11.50
N PHE A 81 -11.54 -5.52 -11.74
CA PHE A 81 -11.26 -4.52 -12.79
C PHE A 81 -11.52 -5.06 -14.18
N VAL A 82 -11.10 -6.29 -14.49
CA VAL A 82 -11.38 -6.89 -15.81
C VAL A 82 -12.89 -6.97 -16.03
N LYS A 83 -13.65 -7.49 -15.05
CA LYS A 83 -15.11 -7.56 -15.11
C LYS A 83 -15.74 -6.19 -15.36
N LYS A 84 -15.29 -5.16 -14.64
CA LYS A 84 -15.91 -3.83 -14.72
C LYS A 84 -15.51 -3.04 -15.97
N ILE A 85 -14.22 -3.02 -16.31
CA ILE A 85 -13.64 -2.15 -17.35
C ILE A 85 -13.71 -2.82 -18.72
N VAL A 86 -13.38 -4.12 -18.80
CA VAL A 86 -13.29 -4.84 -20.07
C VAL A 86 -14.61 -5.50 -20.43
N GLU A 87 -15.26 -6.15 -19.45
CA GLU A 87 -16.49 -6.91 -19.69
C GLU A 87 -17.78 -6.10 -19.45
N GLU A 88 -17.65 -4.86 -18.95
CA GLU A 88 -18.77 -3.98 -18.53
C GLU A 88 -19.78 -4.65 -17.58
N ARG A 89 -19.34 -5.66 -16.84
CA ARG A 89 -20.18 -6.40 -15.90
C ARG A 89 -20.32 -5.65 -14.58
N PRO A 90 -21.48 -5.80 -13.90
CA PRO A 90 -21.61 -5.34 -12.53
C PRO A 90 -20.63 -6.10 -11.63
N ILE A 91 -20.00 -5.38 -10.72
CA ILE A 91 -19.16 -5.95 -9.65
C ILE A 91 -19.91 -5.86 -8.34
N SER A 92 -19.73 -6.86 -7.47
CA SER A 92 -20.17 -6.78 -6.08
C SER A 92 -19.25 -5.86 -5.27
N SER A 93 -19.76 -5.36 -4.15
CA SER A 93 -18.92 -4.66 -3.18
C SER A 93 -17.78 -5.58 -2.72
N PRO A 94 -16.53 -5.12 -2.78
CA PRO A 94 -15.44 -5.88 -2.19
C PRO A 94 -15.59 -5.95 -0.67
N SER A 95 -15.28 -7.11 -0.08
CA SER A 95 -15.20 -7.27 1.37
C SER A 95 -13.74 -7.30 1.81
N LEU A 96 -13.43 -6.59 2.90
CA LEU A 96 -12.11 -6.60 3.54
C LEU A 96 -12.14 -7.58 4.70
N GLU A 97 -11.10 -8.41 4.83
CA GLU A 97 -11.01 -9.42 5.89
C GLU A 97 -9.86 -9.17 6.87
N ASN A 98 -8.83 -8.42 6.48
CA ASN A 98 -7.61 -8.23 7.26
C ASN A 98 -7.10 -6.79 7.20
N PHE A 99 -6.06 -6.52 7.99
CA PHE A 99 -5.25 -5.31 7.89
C PHE A 99 -4.00 -5.58 7.05
N SER A 100 -3.48 -4.53 6.41
CA SER A 100 -2.17 -4.56 5.76
C SER A 100 -1.32 -3.36 6.14
N ARG A 101 -0.02 -3.58 6.22
CA ARG A 101 0.99 -2.54 6.38
C ARG A 101 1.95 -2.60 5.20
N ILE A 102 2.09 -1.46 4.53
CA ILE A 102 3.05 -1.26 3.44
C ILE A 102 4.23 -0.48 4.02
N SER A 103 5.44 -0.86 3.67
CA SER A 103 6.64 -0.06 3.97
C SER A 103 7.63 -0.09 2.82
N ILE A 104 8.34 1.02 2.62
CA ILE A 104 9.37 1.19 1.60
C ILE A 104 10.65 1.64 2.31
N PRO A 105 11.46 0.71 2.85
CA PRO A 105 12.70 1.07 3.51
C PRO A 105 13.66 1.80 2.58
N ARG A 106 14.36 2.80 3.09
CA ARG A 106 15.33 3.64 2.37
C ARG A 106 16.67 3.60 3.06
N VAL A 107 17.74 3.77 2.29
CA VAL A 107 19.09 3.86 2.86
C VAL A 107 19.43 5.32 3.21
N GLU A 108 20.09 5.52 4.35
CA GLU A 108 20.59 6.82 4.84
C GLU A 108 22.03 7.10 4.41
N LYS A 109 22.68 6.13 3.76
CA LYS A 109 24.02 6.25 3.17
C LYS A 109 24.13 5.27 2.01
N ASP A 110 25.16 5.42 1.19
CA ASP A 110 25.46 4.44 0.14
C ASP A 110 25.73 3.06 0.75
N VAL A 111 25.11 2.01 0.19
CA VAL A 111 25.30 0.62 0.62
C VAL A 111 25.49 -0.31 -0.58
N GLU A 112 26.12 -1.45 -0.34
CA GLU A 112 26.37 -2.48 -1.34
C GLU A 112 26.02 -3.86 -0.78
N THR A 113 25.47 -4.73 -1.63
CA THR A 113 25.12 -6.12 -1.33
C THR A 113 25.48 -7.04 -2.49
N GLU A 114 25.71 -8.32 -2.18
CA GLU A 114 25.99 -9.38 -3.15
C GLU A 114 24.74 -9.70 -3.99
N SER A 115 24.95 -10.12 -5.25
CA SER A 115 23.86 -10.36 -6.21
C SER A 115 23.03 -11.60 -5.87
N GLU A 116 23.65 -12.60 -5.23
CA GLU A 116 23.03 -13.83 -4.76
C GLU A 116 21.95 -13.53 -3.72
N LYS A 117 22.24 -12.65 -2.77
CA LYS A 117 21.31 -12.19 -1.73
C LYS A 117 20.07 -11.50 -2.30
N LEU A 118 20.21 -10.81 -3.45
CA LEU A 118 19.07 -10.21 -4.15
C LEU A 118 18.09 -11.25 -4.70
N THR A 119 18.60 -12.44 -5.03
CA THR A 119 17.80 -13.56 -5.51
C THR A 119 17.09 -14.25 -4.36
N GLU A 120 17.76 -14.38 -3.21
CA GLU A 120 17.17 -14.91 -1.98
C GLU A 120 16.07 -13.99 -1.45
N LEU A 121 16.27 -12.67 -1.50
CA LEU A 121 15.27 -11.69 -1.06
C LEU A 121 13.93 -11.83 -1.81
N LYS A 122 13.95 -12.21 -3.10
CA LYS A 122 12.74 -12.48 -3.90
C LYS A 122 11.91 -13.67 -3.39
N GLN A 123 12.49 -14.53 -2.55
CA GLN A 123 11.80 -15.68 -1.99
C GLN A 123 10.99 -15.33 -0.73
N ILE A 124 11.19 -14.13 -0.15
CA ILE A 124 10.38 -13.64 0.98
C ILE A 124 9.01 -13.20 0.43
N PRO A 125 7.90 -13.88 0.79
CA PRO A 125 6.58 -13.63 0.19
C PRO A 125 6.08 -12.19 0.36
N GLU A 126 6.41 -11.57 1.49
CA GLU A 126 6.03 -10.20 1.84
C GLU A 126 6.80 -9.14 1.04
N ILE A 127 7.85 -9.51 0.28
CA ILE A 127 8.59 -8.60 -0.60
C ILE A 127 7.95 -8.59 -1.99
N ILE A 128 7.20 -7.53 -2.30
CA ILE A 128 6.40 -7.43 -3.53
C ILE A 128 7.21 -6.92 -4.72
N SER A 129 8.11 -5.97 -4.48
CA SER A 129 9.02 -5.46 -5.51
C SER A 129 10.45 -5.69 -5.04
N PRO A 130 11.21 -6.58 -5.73
CA PRO A 130 12.61 -6.78 -5.40
C PRO A 130 13.41 -5.52 -5.72
N PRO A 131 14.62 -5.41 -5.17
CA PRO A 131 15.23 -4.10 -5.00
C PRO A 131 15.60 -3.44 -6.33
N TYR A 132 15.55 -2.11 -6.34
CA TYR A 132 16.04 -1.26 -7.44
C TYR A 132 17.58 -1.21 -7.52
N LEU A 133 18.21 -2.28 -7.05
CA LEU A 133 19.63 -2.40 -6.84
C LEU A 133 20.35 -2.64 -8.16
N VAL A 134 20.93 -1.56 -8.70
CA VAL A 134 21.79 -1.66 -9.89
C VAL A 134 23.13 -2.21 -9.43
N ASN A 135 23.41 -3.47 -9.78
CA ASN A 135 24.65 -4.17 -9.43
C ASN A 135 24.91 -4.22 -7.92
N GLY A 136 23.86 -4.38 -7.11
CA GLY A 136 24.00 -4.48 -5.66
C GLY A 136 24.26 -3.15 -4.94
N LYS A 137 24.34 -2.01 -5.65
CA LYS A 137 24.59 -0.69 -5.05
C LYS A 137 23.31 0.13 -4.89
N VAL A 138 23.00 0.58 -3.66
CA VAL A 138 21.95 1.56 -3.37
C VAL A 138 22.61 2.89 -3.04
N LYS A 139 22.12 4.00 -3.60
CA LYS A 139 22.52 5.34 -3.18
C LYS A 139 21.69 5.83 -2.01
N GLU A 140 22.29 6.68 -1.17
CA GLU A 140 21.59 7.46 -0.14
C GLU A 140 20.23 7.99 -0.62
N GLY A 141 19.21 7.85 0.23
CA GLY A 141 17.81 8.23 0.01
C GLY A 141 17.01 7.29 -0.90
N SER A 142 17.66 6.34 -1.57
CA SER A 142 16.96 5.43 -2.50
C SER A 142 16.22 4.32 -1.76
N PRO A 143 15.04 3.90 -2.25
CA PRO A 143 14.33 2.75 -1.68
C PRO A 143 15.10 1.45 -1.93
N ILE A 144 15.09 0.56 -0.93
CA ILE A 144 15.66 -0.77 -1.04
C ILE A 144 14.63 -1.69 -1.70
N PHE A 145 13.48 -1.90 -1.05
CA PHE A 145 12.42 -2.79 -1.53
C PHE A 145 11.04 -2.28 -1.09
N LEU A 146 9.98 -2.86 -1.65
CA LEU A 146 8.60 -2.69 -1.18
C LEU A 146 8.17 -3.94 -0.41
N ALA A 147 7.82 -3.78 0.86
CA ALA A 147 7.33 -4.84 1.71
C ALA A 147 5.85 -4.63 2.06
N VAL A 148 5.07 -5.71 2.09
CA VAL A 148 3.67 -5.73 2.52
C VAL A 148 3.43 -6.91 3.44
N ALA A 149 2.93 -6.63 4.64
CA ALA A 149 2.52 -7.63 5.61
C ALA A 149 1.03 -7.48 5.92
N THR A 150 0.40 -8.59 6.31
CA THR A 150 -1.01 -8.65 6.72
C THR A 150 -1.15 -9.26 8.10
N GLY A 151 -2.17 -8.84 8.84
CA GLY A 151 -2.56 -9.41 10.13
C GLY A 151 -4.06 -9.27 10.39
N GLU A 152 -4.56 -9.97 11.40
CA GLU A 152 -5.96 -9.87 11.85
C GLU A 152 -6.23 -8.53 12.56
N SER A 153 -5.16 -7.85 13.00
CA SER A 153 -5.18 -6.50 13.58
C SER A 153 -4.14 -5.59 12.91
N PHE A 154 -4.29 -4.27 13.13
CA PHE A 154 -3.30 -3.30 12.69
C PHE A 154 -1.94 -3.55 13.35
N GLU A 155 -1.93 -3.81 14.66
CA GLU A 155 -0.73 -4.11 15.44
C GLU A 155 0.01 -5.33 14.90
N GLU A 156 -0.72 -6.40 14.60
CA GLU A 156 -0.13 -7.62 14.05
C GLU A 156 0.50 -7.37 12.67
N ALA A 157 -0.19 -6.63 11.79
CA ALA A 157 0.38 -6.26 10.49
C ALA A 157 1.63 -5.37 10.65
N GLU A 158 1.65 -4.49 11.67
CA GLU A 158 2.77 -3.61 11.99
C GLU A 158 3.98 -4.37 12.57
N ASP A 159 3.76 -5.29 13.49
CA ASP A 159 4.82 -6.13 14.06
C ASP A 159 5.40 -7.06 13.00
N LYS A 160 4.54 -7.69 12.19
CA LYS A 160 4.96 -8.56 11.10
C LYS A 160 5.80 -7.82 10.05
N ILE A 161 5.44 -6.59 9.67
CA ILE A 161 6.26 -5.84 8.69
C ILE A 161 7.65 -5.52 9.26
N LYS A 162 7.77 -5.22 10.57
CA LYS A 162 9.05 -4.95 11.22
C LYS A 162 9.93 -6.19 11.22
N GLU A 163 9.37 -7.37 11.46
CA GLU A 163 10.09 -8.65 11.40
C GLU A 163 10.61 -8.92 9.98
N VAL A 164 9.75 -8.78 8.97
CA VAL A 164 10.10 -8.97 7.54
C VAL A 164 11.21 -8.02 7.10
N ILE A 165 11.11 -6.74 7.45
CA ILE A 165 12.14 -5.75 7.10
C ILE A 165 13.47 -6.11 7.77
N ASN A 166 13.45 -6.52 9.04
CA ASN A 166 14.65 -6.93 9.75
C ASN A 166 15.31 -8.17 9.14
N GLU A 167 14.50 -9.17 8.76
CA GLU A 167 14.96 -10.36 8.04
C GLU A 167 15.60 -9.98 6.70
N ALA A 168 14.91 -9.16 5.90
CA ALA A 168 15.39 -8.71 4.60
C ALA A 168 16.70 -7.91 4.69
N ILE A 169 16.83 -6.97 5.64
CA ILE A 169 18.07 -6.20 5.84
C ILE A 169 19.23 -7.12 6.26
N ASN A 170 18.97 -8.05 7.19
CA ASN A 170 19.97 -9.04 7.61
C ASN A 170 20.44 -9.91 6.44
N LEU A 171 19.49 -10.37 5.61
CA LEU A 171 19.77 -11.17 4.41
C LEU A 171 20.68 -10.43 3.43
N LEU A 172 20.39 -9.14 3.18
CA LEU A 172 21.21 -8.28 2.32
C LEU A 172 22.59 -7.96 2.94
N GLY A 173 22.76 -8.17 4.25
CA GLY A 173 23.99 -7.80 4.96
C GLY A 173 24.20 -6.28 5.00
N ILE A 174 23.11 -5.51 4.93
CA ILE A 174 23.14 -4.05 5.06
C ILE A 174 23.10 -3.70 6.54
N ASP A 175 23.86 -2.69 6.93
CA ASP A 175 23.82 -2.11 8.28
C ASP A 175 22.41 -1.58 8.59
N LYS A 176 21.79 -2.07 9.67
CA LYS A 176 20.42 -1.67 10.05
C LYS A 176 20.33 -0.18 10.37
N ASP A 177 21.38 0.39 10.94
CA ASP A 177 21.44 1.82 11.26
C ASP A 177 21.58 2.69 10.00
N ALA A 178 21.82 2.06 8.85
CA ALA A 178 21.84 2.70 7.54
C ALA A 178 20.47 2.71 6.87
N VAL A 179 19.41 2.21 7.50
CA VAL A 179 18.09 2.04 6.88
C VAL A 179 17.03 2.73 7.73
N THR A 180 16.18 3.53 7.08
CA THR A 180 14.96 4.06 7.68
C THR A 180 13.74 3.40 7.07
N TRP A 181 12.75 3.11 7.92
CA TRP A 181 11.46 2.63 7.50
C TRP A 181 10.40 3.20 8.45
N ALA A 182 9.38 3.82 7.86
CA ALA A 182 8.15 4.21 8.54
C ALA A 182 7.12 3.10 8.36
#